data_AF-A0A3D1QBB4-F1
#
_entry.id   AF-A0A3D1QBB4-F1
#
_cell.length_a   1.000
_cell.length_b   1.000
_cell.length_c   1.000
_cell.angle_alpha   90.00
_cell.angle_beta   90.00
_cell.angle_gamma   90.00
#
_symmetry.space_group_name_H-M   'P 1'
#
loop_
_entity.id
_entity.type
_entity.pdbx_description
1 polymer ?
#
loop_
_entity_poly.entity_id
_entity_poly.type
_entity_poly.pdbx_seq_one_letter_code
_entity_poly.pdbx_strand_id
1 'polypeptide(L)'
;MIRVFVYGTLMRGGHYHQQFLTGHKFLGNGVISGYALYGLGSYPGVVPEKGEQVRGEVYGIDWKTLHKIDILEDNGSLYNRKRVRVVMADGRTTRAYVYVWNGPVRLEDRVAYEDQPWSG
;
A
#
# COMPACT_ATOMS: atom_id res chain seq x y z
N MET A 1 -17.31 -1.22 -7.32
CA MET A 1 -16.07 -0.42 -7.22
C MET A 1 -15.19 -1.02 -6.15
N ILE A 2 -13.94 -1.35 -6.51
CA ILE A 2 -12.93 -1.92 -5.61
C ILE A 2 -12.10 -0.78 -5.05
N ARG A 3 -11.64 -0.90 -3.80
CA ARG A 3 -10.69 0.06 -3.20
C ARG A 3 -9.36 -0.61 -2.98
N VAL A 4 -8.28 0.05 -3.37
CA VAL A 4 -6.90 -0.36 -3.08
C VAL A 4 -6.21 0.74 -2.28
N PHE A 5 -5.48 0.35 -1.24
CA PHE A 5 -4.59 1.19 -0.45
C PHE A 5 -3.16 0.92 -0.90
N VAL A 6 -2.45 1.98 -1.31
CA VAL A 6 -1.07 1.92 -1.81
C VAL A 6 -0.18 2.82 -0.96
N TYR A 7 1.07 2.39 -0.74
CA TYR A 7 1.98 2.97 0.26
C TYR A 7 3.43 3.14 -0.26
N GLY A 8 3.62 3.11 -1.58
CA GLY A 8 4.94 3.09 -2.21
C GLY A 8 4.90 3.37 -3.71
N THR A 9 5.52 2.50 -4.50
CA THR A 9 5.72 2.65 -5.97
C THR A 9 4.45 2.85 -6.79
N LEU A 10 3.27 2.50 -6.26
CA LEU A 10 1.96 2.76 -6.87
C LEU A 10 1.34 4.12 -6.49
N MET A 11 1.80 4.78 -5.42
CA MET A 11 1.34 6.13 -5.05
C MET A 11 1.67 7.15 -6.14
N ARG A 12 1.02 8.32 -6.13
CA ARG A 12 1.37 9.42 -7.05
C ARG A 12 2.87 9.73 -6.98
N GLY A 13 3.49 9.90 -8.15
CA GLY A 13 4.94 10.10 -8.28
C GLY A 13 5.75 8.80 -8.23
N GLY A 14 5.15 7.68 -7.82
CA GLY A 14 5.78 6.37 -7.84
C GLY A 14 5.91 5.79 -9.26
N HIS A 15 6.91 4.93 -9.44
CA HIS A 15 7.29 4.35 -10.73
C HIS A 15 6.13 3.65 -11.46
N TYR A 16 5.25 2.94 -10.73
CA TYR A 16 4.15 2.19 -11.31
C TYR A 16 2.83 2.98 -11.39
N HIS A 17 2.78 4.20 -10.86
CA HIS A 17 1.53 4.96 -10.82
C HIS A 17 0.93 5.17 -12.22
N GLN A 18 1.76 5.60 -13.17
CA GLN A 18 1.30 5.94 -14.52
C GLN A 18 0.68 4.75 -15.25
N GLN A 19 1.22 3.56 -15.03
CA GLN A 19 0.80 2.35 -15.71
C GLN A 19 -0.47 1.73 -15.12
N PHE A 20 -0.70 1.88 -13.80
CA PHE A 20 -1.75 1.12 -13.11
C PHE A 20 -2.89 1.97 -12.54
N LEU A 21 -2.63 3.21 -12.15
CA LEU A 21 -3.60 4.04 -11.41
C LEU A 21 -3.92 5.39 -12.06
N THR A 22 -3.22 5.80 -13.12
CA THR A 22 -3.61 6.96 -13.92
C THR A 22 -5.01 6.78 -14.50
N GLY A 23 -5.87 7.77 -14.29
CA GLY A 23 -7.27 7.74 -14.73
C GLY A 23 -8.23 7.06 -13.75
N HIS A 24 -7.72 6.38 -12.72
CA HIS A 24 -8.56 5.83 -11.65
C HIS A 24 -8.92 6.89 -10.62
N LYS A 25 -10.03 6.67 -9.92
CA LYS A 25 -10.57 7.66 -8.97
C LYS A 25 -9.72 7.69 -7.71
N PHE A 26 -8.99 8.78 -7.49
CA PHE A 26 -8.39 9.05 -6.20
C PHE A 26 -9.47 9.34 -5.15
N LEU A 27 -9.48 8.54 -4.08
CA LEU A 27 -10.47 8.66 -3.00
C LEU A 27 -9.94 9.43 -1.79
N GLY A 28 -8.62 9.67 -1.73
CA GLY A 28 -7.96 10.45 -0.68
C GLY A 28 -6.80 9.71 -0.03
N ASN A 29 -6.10 10.43 0.84
CA ASN A 29 -5.08 9.87 1.71
C ASN A 29 -5.74 9.07 2.84
N GLY A 30 -5.02 8.08 3.34
CA GLY A 30 -5.45 7.28 4.48
C GLY A 30 -4.31 6.66 5.26
N VAL A 31 -4.67 6.07 6.39
CA VAL A 31 -3.75 5.39 7.30
C VAL A 31 -4.31 4.01 7.65
N ILE A 32 -3.44 3.00 7.65
CA ILE A 32 -3.71 1.68 8.20
C ILE A 32 -2.94 1.50 9.50
N SER A 33 -3.53 0.84 10.48
CA SER A 33 -2.89 0.54 11.78
C SER A 33 -2.61 -0.95 11.92
N GLY A 34 -1.62 -1.31 12.73
CA GLY A 34 -1.18 -2.70 12.90
C GLY A 34 -0.21 -3.16 11.81
N TYR A 35 0.44 -2.22 11.12
CA TYR A 35 1.42 -2.49 10.09
C TYR A 35 2.59 -1.50 10.22
N ALA A 36 3.80 -1.99 9.95
CA ALA A 36 5.00 -1.17 9.77
C ALA A 36 5.42 -1.18 8.30
N LEU A 37 6.11 -0.12 7.88
CA LEU A 37 6.65 0.04 6.53
C LEU A 37 8.16 -0.25 6.54
N TYR A 38 8.63 -1.01 5.56
CA TYR A 38 10.05 -1.34 5.37
C TYR A 38 10.49 -0.99 3.95
N GLY A 39 11.70 -0.47 3.79
CA GLY A 39 12.34 -0.25 2.49
C GLY A 39 13.14 -1.48 2.06
N LEU A 40 12.67 -2.22 1.05
CA LEU A 40 13.27 -3.49 0.62
C LEU A 40 14.28 -3.29 -0.53
N GLY A 41 14.97 -2.16 -0.55
CA GLY A 41 15.77 -1.70 -1.68
C GLY A 41 14.91 -0.97 -2.70
N SER A 42 14.54 -1.61 -3.81
CA SER A 42 13.86 -0.95 -4.94
C SER A 42 12.36 -0.73 -4.75
N TYR A 43 11.78 -1.25 -3.67
CA TYR A 43 10.35 -1.15 -3.37
C TYR A 43 10.11 -1.27 -1.87
N PRO A 44 9.02 -0.73 -1.34
CA PRO A 44 8.67 -0.90 0.07
C PRO A 44 7.75 -2.10 0.29
N GLY A 45 7.72 -2.60 1.52
CA GLY A 45 6.76 -3.60 1.96
C GLY A 45 6.13 -3.25 3.30
N VAL A 46 4.81 -3.46 3.43
CA VAL A 46 4.17 -3.44 4.75
C VAL A 46 4.15 -4.82 5.39
N VAL A 47 4.43 -4.87 6.69
CA VAL A 47 4.42 -6.11 7.50
C VAL A 47 3.53 -5.89 8.73
N PRO A 48 2.76 -6.90 9.18
CA PRO A 48 1.95 -6.77 10.39
C PRO A 48 2.81 -6.47 11.63
N GLU A 49 2.55 -5.35 12.30
CA GLU A 49 3.28 -4.91 13.50
C GLU A 49 2.34 -4.10 14.40
N LYS A 50 2.07 -4.59 15.61
CA LYS A 50 1.11 -3.95 16.52
C LYS A 50 1.65 -2.62 17.03
N GLY A 51 0.79 -1.60 17.08
CA GLY A 51 1.15 -0.25 17.52
C GLY A 51 1.61 0.66 16.37
N GLU A 52 1.95 0.07 15.23
CA GLU A 52 2.48 0.81 14.07
C GLU A 52 1.40 1.24 13.09
N GLN A 53 1.74 2.23 12.28
CA GLN A 53 0.85 2.81 11.28
C GLN A 53 1.57 3.05 9.95
N VAL A 54 0.82 2.92 8.85
CA VAL A 54 1.31 3.20 7.50
C VAL A 54 0.42 4.22 6.80
N ARG A 55 1.03 5.30 6.30
CA ARG A 55 0.42 6.31 5.44
C ARG A 55 0.38 5.86 4.00
N GLY A 56 -0.68 6.22 3.30
CA GLY A 56 -0.81 5.91 1.89
C GLY A 56 -2.00 6.58 1.23
N GLU A 57 -2.30 6.12 0.03
CA GLU A 57 -3.36 6.64 -0.83
C GLU A 57 -4.39 5.57 -1.10
N VAL A 58 -5.66 5.96 -1.21
CA VAL A 58 -6.75 5.06 -1.57
C VAL A 58 -7.30 5.40 -2.95
N TYR A 59 -7.39 4.39 -3.81
CA TYR A 59 -7.95 4.50 -5.16
C TYR A 59 -9.17 3.60 -5.36
N GLY A 60 -10.13 4.10 -6.13
CA GLY A 60 -11.23 3.34 -6.66
C GLY A 60 -10.85 2.73 -8.01
N ILE A 61 -10.79 1.40 -8.06
CA ILE A 61 -10.39 0.63 -9.25
C ILE A 61 -11.46 -0.38 -9.68
N ASP A 62 -11.29 -0.91 -10.90
CA ASP A 62 -12.06 -2.04 -11.42
C ASP A 62 -11.33 -3.39 -11.22
N TRP A 63 -12.02 -4.48 -11.53
CA TRP A 63 -11.49 -5.84 -11.39
C TRP A 63 -10.29 -6.12 -12.30
N LYS A 64 -10.23 -5.53 -13.50
CA LYS A 64 -9.14 -5.75 -14.45
C LYS A 64 -7.86 -5.10 -13.93
N THR A 65 -7.95 -3.87 -13.42
CA THR A 65 -6.82 -3.21 -12.76
C THR A 65 -6.37 -3.96 -11.52
N LEU A 66 -7.30 -4.43 -10.68
CA LEU A 66 -6.95 -5.22 -9.51
C LEU A 66 -6.13 -6.46 -9.89
N HIS A 67 -6.54 -7.19 -10.93
CA HIS A 67 -5.81 -8.36 -11.42
C HIS A 67 -4.43 -8.02 -11.98
N LYS A 68 -4.29 -6.89 -12.69
CA LYS A 68 -2.98 -6.42 -13.15
C LYS A 68 -2.03 -6.12 -11.98
N ILE A 69 -2.55 -5.53 -10.90
CA ILE A 69 -1.75 -5.28 -9.69
C ILE A 69 -1.41 -6.61 -9.00
N ASP A 70 -2.32 -7.59 -8.96
CA ASP A 70 -2.00 -8.93 -8.41
C ASP A 70 -0.79 -9.56 -9.13
N ILE A 71 -0.68 -9.36 -10.44
CA ILE A 71 0.45 -9.86 -11.24
C ILE A 71 1.72 -9.06 -10.93
N LEU A 72 1.63 -7.72 -10.89
CA LEU A 72 2.76 -6.84 -10.56
C LEU A 72 3.39 -7.19 -9.20
N GLU A 73 2.54 -7.38 -8.20
CA GLU A 73 2.92 -7.64 -6.81
C GLU A 73 3.16 -9.13 -6.52
N ASP A 74 3.16 -9.98 -7.56
CA ASP A 74 3.30 -11.44 -7.46
C ASP A 74 2.50 -12.04 -6.28
N ASN A 75 1.20 -11.73 -6.29
CA ASN A 75 0.30 -12.02 -5.17
C ASN A 75 0.20 -13.53 -4.88
N GLY A 76 0.45 -13.91 -3.62
CA GLY A 76 0.52 -15.28 -3.14
C GLY A 76 1.95 -15.82 -3.02
N SER A 77 2.93 -15.09 -3.56
CA SER A 77 4.35 -15.43 -3.53
C SER A 77 5.14 -14.31 -2.87
N LEU A 78 5.28 -13.15 -3.52
CA LEU A 78 6.06 -12.01 -3.04
C LEU A 78 5.28 -11.16 -2.02
N TYR A 79 4.03 -10.87 -2.36
CA TYR A 79 3.09 -10.17 -1.48
C TYR A 79 1.82 -10.99 -1.27
N ASN A 80 1.11 -10.71 -0.19
CA ASN A 80 -0.21 -11.24 0.09
C ASN A 80 -1.23 -10.11 0.10
N ARG A 81 -2.19 -10.16 -0.81
CA ARG A 81 -3.31 -9.23 -0.82
C ARG A 81 -4.25 -9.49 0.35
N LYS A 82 -4.39 -8.51 1.24
CA LYS A 82 -5.29 -8.54 2.40
C LYS A 82 -6.32 -7.43 2.33
N ARG A 83 -7.48 -7.63 2.97
CA ARG A 83 -8.46 -6.56 3.20
C ARG A 83 -8.21 -5.94 4.56
N VAL A 84 -7.98 -4.63 4.58
CA VAL A 84 -7.70 -3.87 5.80
C VAL A 84 -8.70 -2.73 5.96
N ARG A 85 -8.78 -2.25 7.20
CA ARG A 85 -9.52 -1.03 7.56
C ARG A 85 -8.57 0.15 7.39
N VAL A 86 -8.99 1.15 6.62
CA VAL A 86 -8.26 2.40 6.38
C VAL A 86 -9.03 3.54 7.03
N VAL A 87 -8.34 4.34 7.85
CA VAL A 87 -8.84 5.63 8.34
C VAL A 87 -8.47 6.68 7.29
N MET A 88 -9.48 7.26 6.64
CA MET A 88 -9.32 8.29 5.62
C MET A 88 -8.99 9.63 6.28
N ALA A 89 -8.37 10.55 5.53
CA ALA A 89 -8.02 11.89 6.01
C ALA A 89 -9.23 12.72 6.51
N ASP A 90 -10.44 12.41 6.05
CA ASP A 90 -11.68 13.04 6.51
C ASP A 90 -12.28 12.39 7.78
N GLY A 91 -11.55 11.49 8.43
CA GLY A 91 -11.96 10.76 9.63
C GLY A 91 -12.85 9.55 9.38
N ARG A 92 -13.35 9.36 8.15
CA ARG A 92 -14.19 8.19 7.82
C ARG A 92 -13.33 6.95 7.71
N THR A 93 -13.94 5.81 8.00
CA THR A 93 -13.30 4.50 7.83
C THR A 93 -13.79 3.83 6.55
N THR A 94 -12.89 3.20 5.80
CA THR A 94 -13.24 2.35 4.66
C THR A 94 -12.50 1.01 4.68
N ARG A 95 -12.90 0.07 3.81
CA ARG A 95 -12.18 -1.17 3.57
C ARG A 95 -11.49 -1.10 2.21
N ALA A 96 -10.21 -1.44 2.17
CA ALA A 96 -9.42 -1.49 0.94
C ALA A 96 -8.56 -2.76 0.91
N TYR A 97 -8.16 -3.17 -0.29
CA TYR A 97 -7.11 -4.16 -0.48
C TYR A 97 -5.74 -3.50 -0.28
N VAL A 98 -4.82 -4.21 0.34
CA VAL A 98 -3.41 -3.84 0.50
C VAL A 98 -2.56 -5.07 0.20
N TYR A 99 -1.39 -4.88 -0.41
CA TYR A 99 -0.41 -5.94 -0.63
C TYR A 99 0.56 -5.95 0.55
N VAL A 100 0.64 -7.06 1.28
CA VAL A 100 1.46 -7.21 2.49
C VAL A 100 2.67 -8.06 2.14
N TRP A 101 3.86 -7.59 2.45
CA TRP A 101 5.10 -8.30 2.15
C TRP A 101 5.10 -9.71 2.76
N ASN A 102 5.52 -10.71 2.00
CA ASN A 102 5.53 -12.12 2.39
C ASN A 102 6.96 -12.67 2.65
N GLY A 103 7.99 -11.83 2.56
CA GLY A 103 9.36 -12.21 2.81
C GLY A 103 9.88 -11.80 4.20
N PRO A 104 11.16 -12.08 4.49
CA PRO A 104 11.82 -11.56 5.68
C PRO A 104 12.04 -10.04 5.57
N VAL A 105 12.20 -9.38 6.72
CA VAL A 105 12.59 -7.96 6.82
C VAL A 105 13.76 -7.80 7.77
N ARG A 106 14.54 -6.74 7.60
CA ARG A 106 15.54 -6.32 8.58
C ARG A 106 14.99 -5.12 9.34
N LEU A 107 15.19 -5.09 10.65
CA LEU A 107 14.70 -4.00 11.50
C LEU A 107 15.32 -2.65 11.14
N GLU A 108 16.56 -2.66 10.63
CA GLU A 108 17.26 -1.46 10.14
C GLU A 108 16.61 -0.85 8.89
N ASP A 109 15.86 -1.63 8.12
CA ASP A 109 15.15 -1.17 6.92
C ASP A 109 13.78 -0.55 7.23
N ARG A 110 13.41 -0.46 8.52
CA ARG A 110 12.13 0.08 8.95
C ARG A 110 12.06 1.58 8.68
N VAL A 111 10.99 2.00 8.02
CA VAL A 111 10.68 3.41 7.77
C VAL A 111 9.85 3.95 8.94
N ALA A 112 10.41 4.89 9.69
CA ALA A 112 9.72 5.57 10.79
C ALA A 112 8.49 6.33 10.26
N TYR A 113 7.47 6.52 11.11
CA TYR A 113 6.18 7.07 10.67
C TYR A 113 6.29 8.50 10.10
N GLU A 114 7.19 9.29 10.67
CA GLU A 114 7.59 10.62 10.24
C GLU A 114 8.23 10.65 8.85
N ASP A 115 8.92 9.58 8.47
CA ASP A 115 9.63 9.44 7.19
C ASP A 115 8.78 8.77 6.10
N GLN A 116 7.50 8.47 6.40
CA GLN A 116 6.57 7.91 5.41
C GLN A 116 5.94 8.99 4.52
N PRO A 117 5.62 8.68 3.25
CA PRO A 117 5.76 7.37 2.59
C PRO A 117 7.20 7.07 2.16
N TRP A 118 7.49 5.81 1.83
CA TRP A 118 8.79 5.41 1.28
C TRP A 118 9.11 6.20 0.01
N SER A 119 10.29 6.83 -0.02
CA SER A 119 10.72 7.73 -1.09
C SER A 119 11.74 7.15 -2.07
N GLY A 120 12.25 5.93 -1.82
CA GLY A 120 13.38 5.37 -2.57
C GLY A 120 14.72 5.85 -2.04
#